data_AF-A0A1V4X8Z7-F1
#
_entry.id   AF-A0A1V4X8Z7-F1
#
_cell.length_a   1.000
_cell.length_b   1.000
_cell.length_c   1.000
_cell.angle_alpha   90.00
_cell.angle_beta   90.00
_cell.angle_gamma   90.00
#
_symmetry.space_group_name_H-M   'P 1'
#
loop_
_entity.id
_entity.type
_entity.pdbx_description
1 polymer ?
#
loop_
_entity_poly.entity_id
_entity_poly.type
_entity_poly.pdbx_seq_one_letter_code
_entity_poly.pdbx_strand_id
1 'polypeptide(L)'
;MISPFVYDHDQEILIDKGKVPRRLRLAFEHMIKRMKPLAGRMTAAGFPVQPLYLWTSVVVYAWASGEQWDDVIERAGISDGEMAMLILRTADNLRQIASLKDTHPEMAELAIRARDAILREPVVFEWES
;
A
#
# COMPACT_ATOMS: atom_id res chain seq x y z
N MET A 1 2.90 -2.75 -4.39
CA MET A 1 1.56 -2.32 -4.88
C MET A 1 0.48 -3.15 -4.22
N ILE A 2 0.34 -3.05 -2.90
CA ILE A 2 -0.71 -3.74 -2.13
C ILE A 2 -1.58 -2.72 -1.39
N SER A 3 -1.00 -1.62 -0.93
CA SER A 3 -1.71 -0.59 -0.16
C SER A 3 -2.99 0.00 -0.78
N PRO A 4 -3.18 0.09 -2.12
CA PRO A 4 -4.46 0.56 -2.66
C PRO A 4 -5.64 -0.36 -2.33
N PHE A 5 -5.41 -1.64 -2.09
CA PHE A 5 -6.45 -2.61 -1.72
C PHE A 5 -6.79 -2.61 -0.23
N VAL A 6 -6.07 -1.82 0.56
CA VAL A 6 -6.08 -1.87 2.03
C VAL A 6 -6.90 -0.74 2.65
N TYR A 7 -7.06 0.34 1.90
CA TYR A 7 -7.77 1.53 2.32
C TYR A 7 -9.24 1.42 1.91
N ASP A 8 -10.13 1.46 2.90
CA ASP A 8 -11.58 1.26 2.74
C ASP A 8 -12.37 2.52 3.13
N HIS A 9 -11.70 3.69 3.06
CA HIS A 9 -12.33 4.97 3.33
C HIS A 9 -12.44 5.78 2.04
N ASP A 10 -13.52 6.56 1.93
CA ASP A 10 -13.88 7.33 0.73
C ASP A 10 -13.07 8.64 0.60
N GLN A 11 -11.78 8.61 0.92
CA GLN A 11 -10.92 9.80 0.89
C GLN A 11 -9.87 9.69 -0.21
N GLU A 12 -10.06 10.49 -1.26
CA GLU A 12 -9.01 10.78 -2.22
C GLU A 12 -8.15 11.94 -1.72
N ILE A 13 -6.87 11.66 -1.48
CA ILE A 13 -5.87 12.67 -1.15
C ILE A 13 -5.19 13.13 -2.42
N LEU A 14 -5.14 14.45 -2.62
CA LEU A 14 -4.43 15.08 -3.72
C LEU A 14 -2.92 15.02 -3.47
N ILE A 15 -2.27 14.06 -4.12
CA ILE A 15 -0.81 13.96 -4.18
C ILE A 15 -0.25 14.77 -5.35
N ASP A 16 0.86 15.46 -5.12
CA ASP A 16 1.63 16.11 -6.18
C ASP A 16 2.20 15.04 -7.12
N LYS A 17 1.56 14.88 -8.28
CA LYS A 17 1.93 13.90 -9.31
C LYS A 17 3.35 14.09 -9.83
N GLY A 18 3.94 15.29 -9.72
CA GLY A 18 5.33 15.56 -10.10
C GLY A 18 6.35 14.95 -9.14
N LYS A 19 5.96 14.70 -7.88
CA LYS A 19 6.81 14.11 -6.85
C LYS A 19 6.69 12.58 -6.76
N VAL A 20 5.76 11.98 -7.48
CA VAL A 20 5.56 10.52 -7.48
C VAL A 20 6.64 9.83 -8.34
N PRO A 21 7.42 8.88 -7.80
CA PRO A 21 8.40 8.14 -8.56
C PRO A 21 7.78 7.49 -9.80
N ARG A 22 8.39 7.69 -10.98
CA ARG A 22 7.86 7.18 -12.27
C ARG A 22 7.56 5.68 -12.23
N ARG A 23 8.44 4.89 -11.59
CA ARG A 23 8.25 3.44 -11.43
C ARG A 23 6.97 3.11 -10.68
N LEU A 24 6.67 3.84 -9.60
CA LEU A 24 5.48 3.64 -8.78
C LEU A 24 4.20 3.97 -9.57
N ARG A 25 4.20 5.13 -10.25
CA ARG A 25 3.08 5.54 -11.11
C ARG A 25 2.78 4.51 -12.20
N LEU A 26 3.81 4.05 -12.92
CA LEU A 26 3.65 3.05 -13.97
C LEU A 26 3.14 1.71 -13.42
N ALA A 27 3.62 1.29 -12.24
CA ALA A 27 3.14 0.07 -11.59
C ALA A 27 1.65 0.17 -11.23
N PHE A 28 1.21 1.32 -10.72
CA PHE A 28 -0.20 1.59 -10.43
C PHE A 28 -1.07 1.61 -11.68
N GLU A 29 -0.65 2.33 -12.73
CA GLU A 29 -1.35 2.37 -14.02
C GLU A 29 -1.51 0.97 -14.63
N HIS A 30 -0.46 0.15 -14.56
CA HIS A 30 -0.50 -1.24 -15.03
C HIS A 30 -1.48 -2.08 -14.20
N MET A 31 -1.45 -1.95 -12.87
CA MET A 31 -2.37 -2.63 -11.96
C MET A 31 -3.82 -2.29 -12.30
N ILE A 32 -4.17 -1.01 -12.38
CA ILE A 32 -5.53 -0.54 -12.73
C ILE A 32 -5.97 -1.10 -14.09
N LYS A 33 -5.08 -1.06 -15.10
CA LYS A 33 -5.37 -1.60 -16.43
C LYS A 33 -5.70 -3.11 -16.38
N ARG A 34 -4.99 -3.88 -15.56
CA ARG A 34 -5.22 -5.33 -15.38
C ARG A 34 -6.53 -5.64 -14.66
N MET A 35 -6.97 -4.77 -13.76
CA MET A 35 -8.21 -4.98 -13.00
C MET A 35 -9.47 -4.49 -13.72
N LYS A 36 -9.32 -3.57 -14.69
CA LYS A 36 -10.45 -3.01 -15.45
C LYS A 36 -11.46 -4.07 -15.97
N PRO A 37 -11.04 -5.23 -16.51
CA PRO A 37 -11.99 -6.25 -16.94
C PRO A 37 -12.79 -6.87 -15.78
N LEU A 38 -12.15 -7.11 -14.63
CA LEU A 38 -12.82 -7.64 -13.45
C LEU A 38 -13.81 -6.61 -12.88
N ALA A 39 -13.38 -5.36 -12.75
CA ALA A 39 -14.24 -4.26 -12.32
C ALA A 39 -15.49 -4.14 -13.22
N GLY A 40 -15.31 -4.21 -14.55
CA GLY A 40 -16.44 -4.20 -15.49
C GLY A 40 -17.41 -5.36 -15.29
N ARG A 41 -16.91 -6.56 -15.00
CA ARG A 41 -17.75 -7.75 -14.69
C ARG A 41 -18.50 -7.59 -13.37
N MET A 42 -17.84 -7.03 -12.35
CA MET A 42 -18.46 -6.76 -11.06
C MET A 42 -19.61 -5.75 -11.23
N THR A 43 -19.37 -4.63 -11.90
CA THR A 43 -20.41 -3.62 -12.20
C THR A 43 -21.56 -4.21 -13.01
N ALA A 44 -21.27 -4.98 -14.06
CA ALA A 44 -22.31 -5.62 -14.88
C ALA A 44 -23.18 -6.62 -14.10
N ALA A 45 -22.62 -7.24 -13.06
CA ALA A 45 -23.34 -8.15 -12.17
C ALA A 45 -23.96 -7.46 -10.94
N GLY A 46 -23.92 -6.11 -10.88
CA GLY A 46 -24.52 -5.33 -9.79
C GLY A 46 -23.69 -5.26 -8.50
N PHE A 47 -22.43 -5.71 -8.52
CA PHE A 47 -21.54 -5.57 -7.37
C PHE A 47 -20.91 -4.17 -7.32
N PRO A 48 -20.80 -3.57 -6.12
CA PRO A 48 -20.07 -2.32 -5.96
C PRO A 48 -18.58 -2.53 -6.28
N VAL A 49 -17.96 -1.53 -6.88
CA VAL A 49 -16.52 -1.52 -7.18
C VAL A 49 -15.91 -0.35 -6.44
N GLN A 50 -15.03 -0.64 -5.48
CA GLN A 50 -14.34 0.39 -4.72
C GLN A 50 -13.24 1.05 -5.57
N PRO A 51 -13.11 2.39 -5.51
CA PRO A 51 -11.99 3.08 -6.13
C PRO A 51 -10.69 2.70 -5.42
N LEU A 52 -9.61 2.60 -6.21
CA LEU A 52 -8.27 2.38 -5.68
C LEU A 52 -7.51 3.68 -5.73
N TYR A 53 -6.94 4.08 -4.60
CA TYR A 53 -6.29 5.36 -4.46
C TYR A 53 -4.76 5.26 -4.54
N LEU A 54 -4.15 5.99 -5.48
CA LEU A 54 -2.69 6.00 -5.69
C LEU A 54 -1.93 6.53 -4.47
N TRP A 55 -2.49 7.49 -3.74
CA TRP A 55 -1.82 8.14 -2.61
C TRP A 55 -1.39 7.14 -1.54
N THR A 56 -2.16 6.07 -1.32
CA THR A 56 -1.83 4.99 -0.38
C THR A 56 -0.52 4.29 -0.76
N SER A 57 -0.22 4.15 -2.06
CA SER A 57 1.04 3.61 -2.55
C SER A 57 2.18 4.60 -2.41
N VAL A 58 1.90 5.90 -2.56
CA VAL A 58 2.91 6.95 -2.39
C VAL A 58 3.36 7.04 -0.95
N VAL A 59 2.42 7.07 0.01
CA VAL A 59 2.71 7.12 1.45
C VAL A 59 3.55 5.91 1.88
N VAL A 60 3.09 4.70 1.55
CA VAL A 60 3.80 3.47 1.92
C VAL A 60 5.17 3.40 1.25
N TYR A 61 5.30 3.85 0.00
CA TYR A 61 6.58 3.85 -0.71
C TYR A 61 7.58 4.85 -0.10
N ALA A 62 7.13 6.06 0.21
CA ALA A 62 7.93 7.08 0.89
C ALA A 62 8.45 6.55 2.24
N TRP A 63 7.55 5.95 3.02
CA TRP A 63 7.89 5.31 4.27
C TRP A 63 8.89 4.16 4.10
N ALA A 64 8.65 3.24 3.17
CA ALA A 64 9.57 2.13 2.89
C ALA A 64 10.96 2.59 2.40
N SER A 65 11.04 3.80 1.85
CA SER A 65 12.28 4.40 1.33
C SER A 65 13.11 5.10 2.40
N GLY A 66 12.65 5.10 3.66
CA GLY A 66 13.38 5.68 4.79
C GLY A 66 13.09 7.16 5.07
N GLU A 67 12.03 7.74 4.49
CA GLU A 67 11.63 9.13 4.80
C GLU A 67 11.13 9.27 6.25
N GLN A 68 11.25 10.45 6.85
CA GLN A 68 10.82 10.66 8.23
C GLN A 68 9.29 10.59 8.35
N TRP A 69 8.80 10.08 9.48
CA TRP A 69 7.37 9.85 9.71
C TRP A 69 6.57 11.15 9.57
N ASP A 70 7.01 12.19 10.29
CA ASP A 70 6.38 13.51 10.30
C ASP A 70 6.32 14.15 8.91
N ASP A 71 7.41 14.03 8.13
CA ASP A 71 7.48 14.55 6.76
C ASP A 71 6.47 13.86 5.83
N VAL A 72 6.25 12.55 6.03
CA VAL A 72 5.31 11.77 5.22
C VAL A 72 3.86 12.14 5.56
N ILE A 73 3.52 12.24 6.85
CA ILE A 73 2.16 12.62 7.28
C ILE A 73 1.82 14.06 6.88
N GLU A 74 2.76 15.01 7.05
CA GLU A 74 2.57 16.41 6.68
C GLU A 74 2.33 16.55 5.18
N ARG A 75 3.19 15.93 4.37
CA ARG A 75 3.07 15.99 2.91
C ARG A 75 1.80 15.31 2.39
N ALA A 76 1.35 14.24 3.04
CA ALA A 76 0.13 13.53 2.65
C ALA A 76 -1.13 14.17 3.25
N GLY A 77 -1.02 15.04 4.24
CA GLY A 77 -2.18 15.62 4.94
C GLY A 77 -3.00 14.56 5.68
N ILE A 78 -2.34 13.55 6.25
CA ILE A 78 -2.97 12.48 7.05
C ILE A 78 -2.52 12.59 8.51
N SER A 79 -3.30 12.01 9.41
CA SER A 79 -2.93 11.85 10.82
C SER A 79 -1.99 10.66 11.06
N ASP A 80 -1.31 10.66 12.20
CA ASP A 80 -0.54 9.51 12.69
C ASP A 80 -1.36 8.21 12.70
N GLY A 81 -2.62 8.29 13.15
CA GLY A 81 -3.51 7.14 13.21
C GLY A 81 -3.82 6.55 11.84
N GLU A 82 -4.01 7.41 10.83
CA GLU A 82 -4.24 6.98 9.44
C GLU A 82 -2.99 6.36 8.83
N MET A 83 -1.81 6.95 9.06
CA MET A 83 -0.55 6.37 8.60
C MET A 83 -0.28 5.02 9.27
N ALA A 84 -0.44 4.93 10.59
CA ALA A 84 -0.27 3.68 11.34
C ALA A 84 -1.23 2.60 10.86
N MET A 85 -2.51 2.93 10.68
CA MET A 85 -3.51 2.01 10.13
C MET A 85 -3.12 1.51 8.74
N LEU A 86 -2.69 2.42 7.85
CA LEU A 86 -2.27 2.07 6.49
C LEU A 86 -1.05 1.13 6.50
N ILE A 87 -0.03 1.41 7.32
CA ILE A 87 1.15 0.55 7.45
C ILE A 87 0.78 -0.81 8.01
N LEU A 88 0.06 -0.87 9.14
CA LEU A 88 -0.29 -2.12 9.83
C LEU A 88 -1.12 -3.03 8.93
N ARG A 89 -2.14 -2.49 8.26
CA ARG A 89 -2.96 -3.29 7.35
C ARG A 89 -2.18 -3.73 6.11
N THR A 90 -1.27 -2.90 5.59
CA THR A 90 -0.38 -3.30 4.48
C THR A 90 0.55 -4.44 4.92
N ALA A 91 1.10 -4.35 6.12
CA ALA A 91 1.95 -5.39 6.71
C ALA A 91 1.19 -6.71 6.91
N ASP A 92 -0.06 -6.66 7.35
CA ASP A 92 -0.90 -7.86 7.46
C ASP A 92 -1.17 -8.52 6.10
N ASN A 93 -1.49 -7.73 5.07
CA ASN A 93 -1.66 -8.27 3.71
C ASN A 93 -0.37 -8.91 3.18
N LEU A 94 0.78 -8.30 3.45
CA LEU A 94 2.08 -8.89 3.09
C LEU A 94 2.35 -10.18 3.86
N ARG A 95 1.98 -10.26 5.14
CA ARG A 95 2.04 -11.50 5.94
C ARG A 95 1.17 -12.61 5.35
N GLN A 96 -0.03 -12.28 4.88
CA GLN A 96 -0.90 -13.24 4.19
C GLN A 96 -0.25 -13.75 2.89
N ILE A 97 0.33 -12.87 2.07
CA ILE A 97 1.05 -13.26 0.85
C ILE A 97 2.29 -14.11 1.19
N ALA A 98 3.03 -13.76 2.24
CA ALA A 98 4.20 -14.52 2.70
C ALA A 98 3.86 -15.96 3.11
N SER A 99 2.62 -16.23 3.52
CA SER A 99 2.16 -17.59 3.85
C SER A 99 2.13 -18.54 2.64
N LEU A 100 2.18 -18.02 1.41
CA LEU A 100 2.15 -18.81 0.18
C LEU A 100 3.50 -19.49 -0.17
N LYS A 101 4.48 -19.50 0.74
CA LYS A 101 5.85 -19.98 0.53
C LYS A 101 5.97 -21.38 -0.12
N ASP A 102 5.03 -22.28 0.17
CA ASP A 102 5.07 -23.66 -0.34
C ASP A 102 4.65 -23.74 -1.81
N THR A 103 3.90 -22.75 -2.31
CA THR A 103 3.37 -22.73 -3.69
C THR A 103 3.98 -21.62 -4.55
N HIS A 104 4.36 -20.50 -3.95
CA HIS A 104 4.87 -19.30 -4.61
C HIS A 104 6.05 -18.70 -3.80
N PRO A 105 7.20 -19.40 -3.72
CA PRO A 105 8.31 -19.04 -2.83
C PRO A 105 8.90 -17.65 -3.14
N GLU A 106 9.11 -17.32 -4.41
CA GLU A 106 9.67 -16.00 -4.81
C GLU A 106 8.77 -14.83 -4.39
N MET A 107 7.45 -15.02 -4.50
CA MET A 107 6.46 -14.02 -4.07
C MET A 107 6.46 -13.87 -2.55
N ALA A 108 6.56 -14.98 -1.83
CA ALA A 108 6.61 -14.97 -0.37
C ALA A 108 7.85 -14.24 0.15
N GLU A 109 9.02 -14.48 -0.43
CA GLU A 109 10.25 -13.76 -0.07
C GLU A 109 10.15 -12.26 -0.32
N LEU A 110 9.59 -11.86 -1.46
CA LEU A 110 9.35 -10.44 -1.77
C LEU A 110 8.39 -9.80 -0.76
N ALA A 111 7.36 -10.53 -0.32
CA ALA A 111 6.40 -10.02 0.65
C ALA A 111 7.03 -9.85 2.04
N ILE A 112 7.91 -10.76 2.46
CA ILE A 112 8.68 -10.64 3.72
C ILE A 112 9.55 -9.39 3.67
N ARG A 113 10.39 -9.25 2.63
CA ARG A 113 11.27 -8.07 2.49
C ARG A 113 10.50 -6.75 2.48
N ALA A 114 9.35 -6.72 1.80
CA ALA A 114 8.51 -5.52 1.76
C ALA A 114 7.86 -5.22 3.11
N ARG A 115 7.49 -6.24 3.88
CA ARG A 115 6.93 -6.09 5.23
C ARG A 115 7.97 -5.53 6.19
N ASP A 116 9.19 -6.06 6.15
CA ASP A 116 10.27 -5.62 7.03
C ASP A 116 10.68 -4.16 6.72
N ALA A 117 10.61 -3.74 5.45
CA ALA A 117 10.90 -2.36 5.07
C ALA A 117 9.88 -1.32 5.60
N ILE A 118 8.65 -1.72 5.91
CA ILE A 118 7.58 -0.81 6.38
C ILE A 118 7.33 -0.90 7.90
N LEU A 119 7.70 -2.02 8.53
CA LEU A 119 7.62 -2.20 9.97
C LEU A 119 8.88 -1.67 10.64
N ARG A 120 8.90 -0.34 10.83
CA ARG A 120 9.94 0.38 11.57
C ARG A 120 9.30 1.37 12.54
N GLU A 121 10.07 1.93 13.46
CA GLU A 121 9.60 3.00 14.35
C GLU A 121 8.98 4.14 13.54
N PRO A 122 7.83 4.71 13.96
CA PRO A 122 7.15 4.50 15.24
C PRO A 122 6.09 3.38 15.25
N VAL A 123 5.90 2.62 14.14
CA VAL A 123 4.80 1.65 14.01
C VAL A 123 5.02 0.39 14.84
N VAL A 124 6.28 -0.03 14.97
CA VAL A 124 6.69 -1.13 15.83
C VAL A 124 7.80 -0.64 16.75
N PHE A 125 7.67 -0.96 18.03
CA PHE A 125 8.76 -0.88 18.99
C PHE A 125 9.42 -2.25 19.05
N GLU A 126 10.64 -2.36 18.56
CA GLU A 126 11.48 -3.52 18.87
C GLU A 126 11.87 -3.43 20.34
N TRP A 127 11.24 -4.24 21.19
CA TRP A 127 11.84 -4.56 22.48
C TRP A 127 12.93 -5.59 22.17
N GLU A 128 14.20 -5.21 22.33
CA GLU A 128 15.33 -6.15 22.28
C GLU A 128 14.97 -7.39 23.14
N SER A 129 14.97 -8.56 22.50
CA SER A 129 14.84 -9.87 23.17
C SER A 129 16.13 -10.66 22.95
#